data_AF-D7MU15-F1
#
_entry.id   AF-D7MU15-F1
#
_cell.length_a   1.000
_cell.length_b   1.000
_cell.length_c   1.000
_cell.angle_alpha   90.00
_cell.angle_beta   90.00
_cell.angle_gamma   90.00
#
_symmetry.space_group_name_H-M   'P 1'
#
loop_
_entity.id
_entity.type
_entity.pdbx_description
1 polymer ?
#
loop_
_entity_poly.entity_id
_entity_poly.type
_entity_poly.pdbx_seq_one_letter_code
_entity_poly.pdbx_strand_id
1 'polypeptide(L)'
;MFKDFMEDHNTGTFTSKKYYDIDGYYRLKLEKEMKKGLKKAGISERTVFNDEEQRRLEMQELRERQKGRRSVSSKAINGKAQAMKEQARLKEEMVYLYKIGDMEGAAAIQRRLDPDVPM
;
A
#
# COMPACT_ATOMS: atom_id res chain seq x y z
N MET A 1 50.84 -0.33 48.28
CA MET A 1 50.35 -1.70 48.00
C MET A 1 49.08 -2.07 48.78
N PHE A 2 48.23 -1.10 49.14
CA PHE A 2 46.91 -1.34 49.78
C PHE A 2 45.76 -0.54 49.12
N LYS A 3 46.08 0.32 48.13
CA LYS A 3 45.08 1.13 47.40
C LYS A 3 44.41 0.33 46.28
N ASP A 4 45.12 -0.64 45.72
CA ASP A 4 44.63 -1.50 44.63
C ASP A 4 43.72 -2.64 45.13
N PHE A 5 43.65 -2.87 46.45
CA PHE A 5 42.78 -3.87 47.09
C PHE A 5 41.46 -3.26 47.61
N MET A 6 41.26 -1.95 47.43
CA MET A 6 39.93 -1.35 47.53
C MET A 6 39.22 -1.60 46.21
N GLU A 7 38.93 -2.88 45.93
CA GLU A 7 37.90 -3.23 44.97
C GLU A 7 36.66 -2.43 45.34
N ASP A 8 36.17 -1.71 44.34
CA ASP A 8 35.04 -0.83 44.35
C ASP A 8 33.76 -1.64 44.65
N HIS A 9 33.65 -2.15 45.88
CA HIS A 9 32.40 -2.59 46.46
C HIS A 9 31.59 -1.34 46.76
N ASN A 10 31.21 -0.65 45.68
CA ASN A 10 30.15 0.33 45.69
C ASN A 10 28.84 -0.42 46.00
N THR A 11 28.67 -0.77 47.28
CA THR A 11 27.43 -1.30 47.87
C THR A 11 26.32 -0.25 47.87
N GLY A 12 26.58 0.96 47.37
CA GLY A 12 25.60 2.01 47.15
C GLY A 12 24.90 1.95 45.79
N THR A 13 25.45 1.27 44.77
CA THR A 13 24.79 1.12 43.47
C THR A 13 23.98 -0.17 43.42
N PHE A 14 22.84 -0.15 44.08
CA PHE A 14 21.85 -1.23 43.97
C PHE A 14 21.29 -1.28 42.54
N THR A 15 21.78 -2.23 41.74
CA THR A 15 21.50 -2.29 40.29
C THR A 15 20.05 -2.69 39.96
N SER A 16 19.32 -3.31 40.89
CA SER A 16 17.98 -3.85 40.63
C SER A 16 16.87 -3.03 41.27
N LYS A 17 16.16 -2.26 40.43
CA LYS A 17 14.98 -1.45 40.80
C LYS A 17 13.88 -2.27 41.51
N LYS A 18 13.81 -3.58 41.26
CA LYS A 18 12.82 -4.49 41.87
C LYS A 18 12.93 -4.59 43.40
N TYR A 19 14.14 -4.51 43.94
CA TYR A 19 14.40 -4.81 45.36
C TYR A 19 14.61 -3.57 46.22
N TYR A 20 14.82 -2.40 45.62
CA TYR A 20 15.16 -1.15 46.32
C TYR A 20 14.18 -0.01 46.06
N ASP A 21 13.44 -0.02 44.94
CA ASP A 21 12.30 0.87 44.69
C ASP A 21 11.00 0.08 44.82
N ILE A 22 10.60 -0.13 46.08
CA ILE A 22 9.42 -0.93 46.45
C ILE A 22 8.17 -0.33 45.79
N ASP A 23 8.03 1.00 45.84
CA ASP A 23 6.88 1.72 45.30
C ASP A 23 6.85 1.69 43.76
N GLY A 24 7.99 1.85 43.10
CA GLY A 24 8.12 1.70 41.65
C GLY A 24 7.78 0.29 41.19
N TYR A 25 8.23 -0.74 41.93
CA TYR A 25 7.90 -2.13 41.64
C TYR A 25 6.40 -2.41 41.75
N TYR A 26 5.75 -1.95 42.83
CA TYR A 26 4.31 -2.15 43.01
C TYR A 26 3.48 -1.41 41.96
N ARG A 27 3.86 -0.18 41.59
CA ARG A 27 3.22 0.57 40.48
C ARG A 27 3.29 -0.20 39.15
N LEU A 28 4.49 -0.69 38.79
CA LEU A 28 4.68 -1.47 37.57
C LEU A 28 3.93 -2.82 37.59
N LYS A 29 3.84 -3.45 38.77
CA LYS A 29 3.08 -4.70 38.94
C LYS A 29 1.58 -4.46 38.74
N LEU A 30 1.04 -3.39 39.31
CA LEU A 30 -0.37 -3.03 39.22
C LEU A 30 -0.74 -2.64 37.77
N GLU A 31 0.12 -1.87 37.10
CA GLU A 31 -0.06 -1.52 35.68
C GLU A 31 -0.07 -2.75 34.76
N LYS A 32 0.79 -3.75 35.03
CA LYS A 32 0.81 -5.03 34.30
C LYS A 32 -0.49 -5.82 34.48
N GLU A 33 -1.03 -5.89 35.70
CA GLU A 33 -2.29 -6.59 35.97
C GLU A 33 -3.47 -5.87 35.31
N MET A 34 -3.53 -4.54 35.34
CA MET A 34 -4.55 -3.76 34.62
C MET A 34 -4.50 -4.01 33.10
N LYS A 35 -3.30 -3.99 32.51
CA LYS A 35 -3.10 -4.30 31.08
C LYS A 35 -3.50 -5.74 30.73
N LYS A 36 -3.26 -6.71 31.61
CA LYS A 36 -3.71 -8.09 31.43
C LYS A 36 -5.25 -8.20 31.51
N GLY A 37 -5.88 -7.49 32.45
CA GLY A 37 -7.34 -7.40 32.57
C GLY A 37 -7.99 -6.84 31.30
N LEU A 38 -7.46 -5.75 30.75
CA LEU A 38 -7.91 -5.19 29.47
C LEU A 38 -7.72 -6.17 28.31
N LYS A 39 -6.57 -6.87 28.26
CA LYS A 39 -6.33 -7.89 27.23
C LYS A 39 -7.31 -9.07 27.31
N LYS A 40 -7.76 -9.45 28.51
CA LYS A 40 -8.78 -10.48 28.71
C LYS A 40 -10.19 -9.98 28.42
N ALA A 41 -10.50 -8.71 28.73
CA ALA A 41 -11.77 -8.08 28.38
C ALA A 41 -11.97 -7.88 26.86
N GLY A 42 -10.87 -7.81 26.10
CA GLY A 42 -10.91 -7.85 24.63
C GLY A 42 -11.23 -9.23 24.04
N ILE A 43 -11.19 -10.29 24.86
CA ILE A 43 -11.63 -11.66 24.50
C ILE A 43 -13.02 -11.87 25.10
N SER A 44 -13.93 -10.92 24.85
CA SER A 44 -15.35 -11.26 24.91
C SER A 44 -15.60 -12.20 23.74
N GLU A 45 -15.95 -13.45 24.03
CA GLU A 45 -16.44 -14.36 23.00
C GLU A 45 -17.55 -13.65 22.23
N ARG A 46 -17.42 -13.59 20.90
CA ARG A 46 -18.36 -12.92 20.02
C ARG A 46 -19.68 -13.69 20.08
N THR A 47 -20.65 -13.19 20.84
CA THR A 47 -21.94 -13.86 21.10
C THR A 47 -22.91 -13.84 19.92
N VAL A 48 -22.56 -13.20 18.80
CA VAL A 48 -23.41 -13.13 17.60
C VAL A 48 -22.61 -13.58 16.37
N PHE A 49 -22.87 -14.82 15.97
CA PHE A 49 -22.46 -15.40 14.70
C PHE A 49 -23.54 -15.08 13.67
N ASN A 50 -23.42 -13.92 13.00
CA ASN A 50 -24.21 -13.59 11.82
C ASN A 50 -23.35 -13.85 10.56
N ASP A 51 -22.85 -15.07 10.45
CA ASP A 51 -21.90 -15.51 9.42
C ASP A 51 -22.50 -15.45 8.00
N GLU A 52 -23.81 -15.65 7.87
CA GLU A 52 -24.52 -15.58 6.59
C GLU A 52 -24.60 -14.16 6.02
N GLU A 53 -24.78 -13.13 6.85
CA GLU A 53 -24.79 -11.74 6.39
C GLU A 53 -23.39 -11.26 5.99
N GLN A 54 -22.36 -11.68 6.74
CA GLN A 54 -20.97 -11.38 6.40
C GLN A 54 -20.58 -12.01 5.07
N ARG A 55 -20.94 -13.29 4.86
CA ARG A 55 -20.69 -13.98 3.60
C ARG A 55 -21.41 -13.32 2.41
N ARG A 56 -22.62 -12.78 2.62
CA ARG A 56 -23.35 -12.03 1.57
C ARG A 56 -22.63 -10.74 1.18
N LEU A 57 -22.12 -9.98 2.14
CA LEU A 57 -21.36 -8.75 1.89
C LEU A 57 -20.03 -9.04 1.16
N GLU A 58 -19.29 -10.05 1.60
CA GLU A 58 -18.04 -10.47 0.95
C GLU A 58 -18.28 -10.88 -0.52
N MET A 59 -19.36 -11.63 -0.79
CA MET A 59 -19.73 -12.03 -2.15
C MET A 59 -20.19 -10.86 -3.03
N GLN A 60 -20.72 -9.77 -2.44
CA GLN A 60 -21.06 -8.55 -3.16
C GLN A 60 -19.79 -7.75 -3.49
N GLU A 61 -18.89 -7.57 -2.52
CA GLU A 61 -17.63 -6.87 -2.71
C GLU A 61 -16.76 -7.53 -3.79
N LEU A 62 -16.68 -8.87 -3.80
CA LEU A 62 -15.97 -9.62 -4.83
C LEU A 62 -16.57 -9.40 -6.23
N ARG A 63 -17.90 -9.36 -6.34
CA ARG A 63 -18.59 -9.06 -7.61
C ARG A 63 -18.35 -7.64 -8.07
N GLU A 64 -18.38 -6.66 -7.16
CA GLU A 64 -18.11 -5.26 -7.48
C GLU A 64 -16.66 -5.07 -7.93
N ARG A 65 -15.70 -5.69 -7.25
CA ARG A 65 -14.29 -5.66 -7.63
C ARG A 65 -14.06 -6.29 -9.01
N GLN A 66 -14.76 -7.38 -9.32
CA GLN A 66 -14.69 -8.01 -10.63
C GLN A 66 -15.35 -7.15 -11.73
N LYS A 67 -16.52 -6.56 -11.45
CA LYS A 67 -17.18 -5.60 -12.36
C LYS A 67 -16.32 -4.37 -12.61
N GLY A 68 -15.68 -3.83 -11.58
CA GLY A 68 -14.72 -2.72 -11.67
C GLY A 68 -13.51 -3.07 -12.54
N ARG A 69 -12.91 -4.25 -12.34
CA ARG A 69 -11.81 -4.73 -13.20
C ARG A 69 -12.24 -4.89 -14.66
N ARG A 70 -13.44 -5.44 -14.90
CA ARG A 70 -13.98 -5.63 -16.26
C ARG A 70 -14.30 -4.30 -16.94
N SER A 71 -14.81 -3.31 -16.19
CA SER A 71 -15.12 -1.97 -16.73
C SER A 71 -13.87 -1.14 -17.00
N VAL A 72 -12.83 -1.26 -16.18
CA VAL A 72 -11.52 -0.64 -16.45
C VAL A 72 -10.86 -1.27 -17.67
N SER A 73 -10.89 -2.60 -17.78
CA SER A 73 -10.39 -3.32 -18.96
C SER A 73 -11.14 -2.94 -20.24
N SER A 74 -12.48 -2.85 -20.19
CA SER A 74 -13.26 -2.43 -21.36
C SER A 74 -13.00 -0.98 -21.76
N LYS A 75 -12.85 -0.06 -20.80
CA LYS A 75 -12.44 1.33 -21.08
C LYS A 75 -11.05 1.39 -21.71
N ALA A 76 -10.10 0.58 -21.25
CA ALA A 76 -8.76 0.50 -21.84
C ALA A 76 -8.79 -0.06 -23.28
N ILE A 77 -9.61 -1.08 -23.54
CA ILE A 77 -9.80 -1.63 -24.90
C ILE A 77 -10.46 -0.58 -25.81
N ASN A 78 -11.48 0.14 -25.33
CA ASN A 78 -12.12 1.21 -26.09
C ASN A 78 -11.18 2.38 -26.38
N GLY A 79 -10.34 2.77 -25.41
CA GLY A 79 -9.31 3.79 -25.61
C GLY A 79 -8.27 3.38 -26.66
N LYS A 80 -7.82 2.11 -26.63
CA LYS A 80 -6.97 1.55 -27.69
C LYS A 80 -7.66 1.58 -29.05
N ALA A 81 -8.94 1.22 -29.12
CA ALA A 81 -9.71 1.26 -30.38
C ALA A 81 -9.84 2.69 -30.93
N GLN A 82 -9.99 3.71 -30.08
CA GLN A 82 -9.97 5.11 -30.50
C GLN A 82 -8.59 5.52 -31.03
N ALA A 83 -7.51 5.17 -30.30
CA ALA A 83 -6.14 5.45 -30.74
C ALA A 83 -5.82 4.78 -32.09
N MET A 84 -6.30 3.55 -32.33
CA MET A 84 -6.13 2.88 -33.64
C MET A 84 -6.86 3.62 -34.77
N LYS A 85 -8.04 4.19 -34.52
CA LYS A 85 -8.76 5.00 -35.51
C LYS A 85 -8.01 6.29 -35.84
N GLU A 86 -7.44 6.94 -34.83
CA GLU A 86 -6.64 8.16 -35.03
C GLU A 86 -5.36 7.87 -35.82
N GLN A 87 -4.66 6.78 -35.50
CA GLN A 87 -3.51 6.33 -36.28
C GLN A 87 -3.88 6.01 -37.74
N ALA A 88 -5.04 5.39 -37.99
CA ALA A 88 -5.52 5.13 -39.34
C ALA A 88 -5.79 6.43 -40.11
N ARG A 89 -6.44 7.40 -39.46
CA ARG A 89 -6.70 8.73 -40.04
C ARG A 89 -5.42 9.47 -40.42
N LEU A 90 -4.41 9.46 -39.54
CA LEU A 90 -3.11 10.09 -39.81
C LEU A 90 -2.38 9.44 -41.00
N LYS A 91 -2.49 8.11 -41.15
CA LYS A 91 -1.94 7.40 -42.32
C LYS A 91 -2.63 7.81 -43.62
N GLU A 92 -3.96 7.96 -43.61
CA GLU A 92 -4.72 8.44 -44.76
C GLU A 92 -4.32 9.86 -45.15
N GLU A 93 -4.16 10.75 -44.17
CA GLU A 93 -3.71 12.13 -44.38
C GLU A 93 -2.29 12.19 -44.94
N MET A 94 -1.37 11.37 -44.42
CA MET A 94 -0.02 11.24 -44.98
C MET A 94 -0.05 10.80 -46.45
N VAL A 95 -0.86 9.81 -46.80
CA VAL A 95 -1.02 9.35 -48.20
C VAL A 95 -1.58 10.46 -49.08
N TYR A 96 -2.49 11.29 -48.56
CA TYR A 96 -3.04 12.43 -49.28
C TYR A 96 -1.98 13.51 -49.54
N LEU A 97 -1.15 13.84 -48.54
CA LEU A 97 -0.05 14.80 -48.70
C LEU A 97 1.00 14.31 -49.72
N TYR A 98 1.33 13.01 -49.70
CA TYR A 98 2.18 12.40 -50.73
C TYR A 98 1.59 12.54 -52.14
N LYS A 99 0.27 12.38 -52.29
CA LYS A 99 -0.41 12.55 -53.59
C LYS A 99 -0.37 14.00 -54.08
N ILE A 100 -0.38 14.97 -53.18
CA ILE A 100 -0.29 16.40 -53.50
C ILE A 100 1.17 16.83 -53.76
N GLY A 101 2.14 16.06 -53.29
CA GLY A 101 3.57 16.38 -53.41
C GLY A 101 4.12 17.20 -52.25
N ASP A 102 3.37 17.33 -51.14
CA ASP A 102 3.86 17.95 -49.91
C ASP A 102 4.63 16.93 -49.07
N MET A 103 5.93 16.84 -49.36
CA MET A 103 6.84 15.89 -48.71
C MET A 103 7.19 16.31 -47.28
N GLU A 104 7.17 17.61 -46.98
CA GLU A 104 7.48 18.13 -45.64
C GLU A 104 6.34 17.83 -44.66
N GLY A 105 5.09 18.05 -45.09
CA GLY A 105 3.91 17.68 -44.31
C GLY A 105 3.79 16.18 -44.06
N ALA A 106 4.08 15.35 -45.07
CA ALA A 106 4.09 13.90 -44.92
C ALA A 106 5.17 13.42 -43.94
N ALA A 107 6.38 14.00 -43.98
CA ALA A 107 7.46 13.68 -43.05
C ALA A 107 7.13 14.11 -41.61
N ALA A 108 6.40 15.21 -41.41
CA ALA A 108 5.93 15.64 -40.10
C ALA A 108 4.92 14.65 -39.48
N ILE A 109 3.99 14.13 -40.29
CA ILE A 109 3.03 13.11 -39.84
C ILE A 109 3.75 11.79 -39.53
N GLN A 110 4.75 11.41 -40.33
CA GLN A 110 5.55 10.22 -40.09
C GLN A 110 6.27 10.28 -38.73
N ARG A 111 6.94 11.39 -38.42
CA ARG A 111 7.58 11.59 -37.11
C ARG A 111 6.61 11.49 -35.94
N ARG A 112 5.35 11.88 -36.13
CA ARG A 112 4.29 11.78 -35.12
C ARG A 112 3.76 10.35 -34.96
N LEU A 113 3.88 9.52 -35.98
CA LEU A 113 3.46 8.12 -35.98
C LEU A 113 4.55 7.18 -35.45
N ASP A 114 5.82 7.60 -35.51
CA ASP A 114 6.96 6.81 -35.05
C ASP A 114 6.97 6.63 -33.53
N PRO A 115 7.05 5.39 -33.01
CA PRO A 115 6.96 5.10 -31.58
C PRO A 115 8.26 5.34 -30.79
N ASP A 116 9.39 5.53 -31.49
CA ASP A 116 10.75 5.64 -30.89
C ASP A 116 11.18 7.09 -30.63
N VAL A 117 10.34 8.08 -30.92
CA VAL A 117 10.60 9.47 -30.54
C VAL A 117 10.17 9.64 -29.07
N PRO A 118 11.10 9.87 -28.11
CA PRO A 118 10.71 10.17 -26.74
C PRO A 118 9.89 11.46 -26.74
N MET A 119 8.68 11.40 -26.18
CA MET A 119 7.79 12.56 -25.97
C MET A 119 8.46 13.64 -25.14
#